data_AF-A0A650CGF1-F1
#
_entry.id   AF-A0A650CGF1-F1
#
_cell.length_a   1.000
_cell.length_b   1.000
_cell.length_c   1.000
_cell.angle_alpha   90.00
_cell.angle_beta   90.00
_cell.angle_gamma   90.00
#
_symmetry.space_group_name_H-M   'P 1'
#
loop_
_entity.id
_entity.type
_entity.pdbx_description
1 polymer ?
#
loop_
_entity_poly.entity_id
_entity_poly.type
_entity_poly.pdbx_seq_one_letter_code
_entity_poly.pdbx_strand_id
1 'polypeptide(L)'
;MTDKEKRNVLTEIQQRVILAMEDEYMPVSKIIDLSGANSTAVLRAVDKLIKIGILEEKREETFPRRRLIRLTNKGRIIREKLREIYDLIDKGV
;
A
#
# COMPACT_ATOMS: atom_id res chain seq x y z
N MET A 1 18.65 9.10 21.11
CA MET A 1 18.54 8.18 19.96
C MET A 1 18.76 8.98 18.70
N THR A 2 19.83 8.71 17.97
CA THR A 2 20.12 9.31 16.66
C THR A 2 19.11 8.80 15.62
N ASP A 3 18.69 9.65 14.67
CA ASP A 3 17.67 9.34 13.65
C ASP A 3 17.95 8.10 12.77
N LYS A 4 19.15 7.51 12.88
CA LYS A 4 19.59 6.32 12.13
C LYS A 4 18.92 4.99 12.53
N GLU A 5 18.21 4.93 13.66
CA GLU A 5 17.70 3.66 14.22
C GLU A 5 16.17 3.57 14.35
N LYS A 6 15.41 4.51 13.80
CA LYS A 6 13.94 4.37 13.78
C LYS A 6 13.55 3.28 12.78
N ARG A 7 13.09 2.13 13.28
CA ARG A 7 12.42 1.12 12.45
C ARG A 7 11.28 1.79 11.69
N ASN A 8 11.24 1.61 10.37
CA ASN A 8 10.08 1.98 9.57
C ASN A 8 8.94 1.02 9.88
N VAL A 9 8.01 1.44 10.74
CA VAL A 9 6.79 0.71 11.08
C VAL A 9 5.69 1.11 10.11
N LEU A 10 4.99 0.12 9.53
CA LEU A 10 3.82 0.37 8.71
C LEU A 10 2.66 0.83 9.59
N THR A 11 2.07 1.98 9.29
CA THR A 11 0.84 2.42 9.95
C THR A 11 -0.34 1.54 9.52
N GLU A 12 -1.41 1.53 10.31
CA GLU A 12 -2.64 0.80 9.96
C GLU A 12 -3.14 1.15 8.55
N ILE A 13 -3.18 2.44 8.18
CA ILE A 13 -3.62 2.87 6.84
C ILE A 13 -2.68 2.35 5.75
N GLN A 14 -1.36 2.32 5.99
CA GLN A 14 -0.42 1.75 5.03
C GLN A 14 -0.64 0.24 4.85
N GLN A 15 -0.93 -0.49 5.93
CA GLN A 15 -1.25 -1.92 5.87
C GLN A 15 -2.56 -2.16 5.09
N ARG A 16 -3.61 -1.38 5.38
CA ARG A 16 -4.88 -1.43 4.63
C ARG A 16 -4.68 -1.16 3.15
N VAL A 17 -3.88 -0.15 2.80
CA VAL A 17 -3.52 0.12 1.38
C VAL A 17 -2.82 -1.08 0.77
N ILE A 18 -1.81 -1.66 1.41
CA ILE A 18 -1.09 -2.83 0.87
C ILE A 18 -2.02 -4.04 0.69
N LEU A 19 -2.92 -4.29 1.64
CA LEU A 19 -3.87 -5.41 1.59
C LEU A 19 -4.95 -5.23 0.52
N ALA A 20 -5.34 -3.98 0.23
CA ALA A 20 -6.31 -3.62 -0.81
C ALA A 20 -5.75 -3.72 -2.25
N MET A 21 -4.45 -3.98 -2.42
CA MET A 21 -3.78 -3.94 -3.71
C MET A 21 -3.88 -5.26 -4.48
N GLU A 22 -4.21 -5.15 -5.77
CA GLU A 22 -4.06 -6.22 -6.76
C GLU A 22 -2.61 -6.32 -7.26
N ASP A 23 -2.28 -7.39 -7.98
CA ASP A 23 -0.92 -7.60 -8.54
C ASP A 23 -0.64 -6.71 -9.75
N GLU A 24 -1.71 -6.29 -10.44
CA GLU A 24 -1.71 -5.40 -11.59
C GLU A 24 -1.83 -3.93 -11.18
N TYR A 25 -1.56 -3.04 -12.13
CA TYR A 25 -1.78 -1.61 -11.93
C TYR A 25 -3.27 -1.30 -11.74
N MET A 26 -3.56 -0.50 -10.72
CA MET A 26 -4.91 -0.01 -10.46
C MET A 26 -4.94 1.50 -10.15
N PRO A 27 -6.02 2.21 -10.49
CA PRO A 27 -6.13 3.63 -10.21
C PRO A 27 -6.24 3.87 -8.71
N VAL A 28 -5.65 4.97 -8.24
CA VAL A 28 -5.72 5.35 -6.81
C VAL A 28 -7.14 5.43 -6.27
N SER A 29 -8.13 5.81 -7.10
CA SER A 29 -9.54 5.81 -6.72
C SER A 29 -10.02 4.43 -6.25
N LYS A 30 -9.67 3.35 -6.96
CA LYS A 30 -10.03 1.99 -6.58
C LYS A 30 -9.36 1.57 -5.26
N ILE A 31 -8.15 2.06 -5.00
CA ILE A 31 -7.44 1.84 -3.71
C ILE A 31 -8.19 2.53 -2.57
N ILE A 32 -8.67 3.76 -2.80
CA ILE A 32 -9.46 4.49 -1.80
C ILE A 32 -10.70 3.67 -1.44
N ASP A 33 -11.44 3.20 -2.44
CA ASP A 33 -12.67 2.42 -2.26
C ASP A 33 -12.43 1.12 -1.48
N LEU A 34 -11.36 0.38 -1.83
CA LEU A 34 -11.04 -0.91 -1.21
C LEU A 34 -10.40 -0.79 0.18
N SER A 35 -9.69 0.30 0.47
CA SER A 35 -8.98 0.48 1.73
C SER A 35 -9.88 0.75 2.94
N GLY A 36 -11.14 1.15 2.70
CA GLY A 36 -12.07 1.57 3.75
C GLY A 36 -11.59 2.80 4.53
N ALA A 37 -10.71 3.62 3.95
CA ALA A 37 -10.15 4.81 4.57
C ALA A 37 -10.42 6.07 3.73
N ASN A 38 -10.35 7.25 4.37
CA ASN A 38 -10.58 8.51 3.66
C ASN A 38 -9.48 8.78 2.62
N SER A 39 -9.85 9.47 1.54
CA SER A 39 -8.98 9.73 0.39
C SER A 39 -7.65 10.39 0.76
N THR A 40 -7.66 11.36 1.67
CA THR A 40 -6.45 12.08 2.09
C THR A 40 -5.46 11.17 2.80
N ALA A 41 -5.94 10.29 3.69
CA ALA A 41 -5.11 9.33 4.39
C ALA A 41 -4.50 8.29 3.43
N VAL A 42 -5.31 7.80 2.48
CA VAL A 42 -4.86 6.86 1.44
C VAL A 42 -3.80 7.48 0.56
N LEU A 43 -4.01 8.70 0.06
CA LEU A 43 -3.03 9.40 -0.78
C LEU A 43 -1.69 9.56 -0.07
N ARG A 44 -1.70 10.01 1.19
CA ARG A 44 -0.49 10.14 2.01
C ARG A 44 0.20 8.80 2.26
N ALA A 45 -0.57 7.73 2.45
CA ALA A 45 -0.04 6.39 2.62
C ALA A 45 0.63 5.89 1.33
N VAL A 46 -0.05 6.03 0.17
CA VAL A 46 0.48 5.69 -1.15
C VAL A 46 1.80 6.43 -1.41
N ASP A 47 1.86 7.74 -1.19
CA ASP A 47 3.07 8.53 -1.43
C ASP A 47 4.25 8.06 -0.56
N LYS A 48 4.00 7.76 0.73
CA LYS A 48 5.03 7.20 1.62
C LYS A 48 5.47 5.82 1.18
N LEU A 49 4.54 4.96 0.77
CA LEU A 49 4.82 3.59 0.35
C LEU A 49 5.62 3.54 -0.96
N ILE A 50 5.37 4.47 -1.89
CA ILE A 50 6.20 4.68 -3.08
C ILE A 50 7.61 5.12 -2.66
N LYS A 51 7.71 6.12 -1.77
CA LYS A 51 9.02 6.62 -1.29
C LYS A 51 9.91 5.53 -0.69
N ILE A 52 9.33 4.50 -0.07
CA ILE A 52 10.08 3.38 0.55
C ILE A 52 10.14 2.10 -0.33
N GLY A 53 9.69 2.20 -1.58
CA GLY A 53 9.80 1.15 -2.61
C GLY A 53 8.86 -0.04 -2.42
N ILE A 54 7.76 0.12 -1.68
CA ILE A 54 6.71 -0.90 -1.54
C ILE A 54 5.73 -0.84 -2.71
N LEU A 55 5.43 0.38 -3.16
CA LEU A 55 4.59 0.64 -4.32
C LEU A 55 5.40 1.33 -5.41
N GLU A 56 4.91 1.25 -6.63
CA GLU A 56 5.41 2.03 -7.75
C GLU A 56 4.23 2.62 -8.55
N GLU A 57 4.49 3.76 -9.20
CA GLU A 57 3.47 4.48 -9.96
C GLU A 57 3.79 4.52 -11.45
N LYS A 58 2.73 4.50 -12.25
CA LYS A 58 2.74 4.87 -13.66
C LYS A 58 1.65 5.92 -13.87
N ARG A 59 1.94 6.92 -14.72
CA ARG A 59 0.93 7.87 -15.19
C ARG A 59 0.52 7.47 -16.59
N GLU A 60 -0.79 7.43 -16.84
CA GLU A 60 -1.29 7.28 -18.21
C GLU A 60 -0.89 8.52 -19.04
N GLU A 61 -0.36 8.28 -20.25
CA GLU A 61 0.06 9.35 -21.15
C GLU A 61 -1.14 10.03 -21.82
N THR A 62 -2.21 9.27 -22.04
CA THR A 62 -3.45 9.70 -22.68
C THR A 62 -4.52 10.09 -21.66
N PHE A 63 -5.43 10.98 -22.05
CA PHE A 63 -6.51 11.41 -21.18
C PHE A 63 -7.55 10.29 -20.98
N PRO A 64 -8.07 10.07 -19.76
CA PRO A 64 -7.72 10.76 -18.51
C PRO A 64 -6.35 10.29 -17.97
N ARG A 65 -5.47 11.22 -17.56
CA ARG A 65 -4.11 10.93 -17.06
C ARG A 65 -4.15 10.33 -15.66
N ARG A 66 -4.65 9.11 -15.51
CA ARG A 66 -4.82 8.50 -14.19
C ARG A 66 -3.47 8.15 -13.59
N ARG A 67 -3.42 8.25 -12.26
CA ARG A 67 -2.33 7.73 -11.44
C ARG A 67 -2.61 6.26 -11.15
N LEU A 68 -1.83 5.39 -11.77
CA LEU A 68 -1.91 3.95 -11.61
C LEU A 68 -0.82 3.48 -10.66
N ILE A 69 -1.18 2.64 -9.69
CA ILE A 69 -0.27 2.14 -8.67
C ILE A 69 -0.27 0.61 -8.72
N ARG A 70 0.90 0.01 -8.49
CA ARG A 70 1.01 -1.43 -8.23
C ARG A 70 2.01 -1.71 -7.11
N LEU A 71 1.96 -2.93 -6.58
CA LEU A 71 3.00 -3.44 -5.69
C LEU A 71 4.29 -3.71 -6.45
N THR A 72 5.43 -3.34 -5.85
CA THR A 72 6.72 -3.84 -6.28
C THR A 72 6.87 -5.32 -5.87
N ASN A 73 7.92 -6.00 -6.31
CA ASN A 73 8.23 -7.36 -5.83
C ASN A 73 8.36 -7.41 -4.29
N LYS A 74 9.01 -6.40 -3.71
CA LYS A 74 9.09 -6.23 -2.24
C LYS A 74 7.69 -6.03 -1.63
N GLY A 75 6.86 -5.21 -2.25
CA GLY A 75 5.49 -4.97 -1.80
C GLY A 75 4.63 -6.23 -1.78
N ARG A 76 4.73 -7.08 -2.81
CA ARG A 76 4.01 -8.38 -2.86
C ARG A 76 4.39 -9.28 -1.69
N ILE A 77 5.69 -9.43 -1.42
CA ILE A 77 6.17 -10.22 -0.28
C ILE A 77 5.60 -9.67 1.03
N ILE A 78 5.63 -8.35 1.21
CA ILE A 78 5.08 -7.71 2.42
C ILE A 78 3.58 -7.96 2.54
N ARG A 79 2.81 -7.87 1.44
CA ARG A 79 1.37 -8.15 1.44
C ARG A 79 1.08 -9.56 1.90
N GLU A 80 1.78 -10.55 1.36
CA GLU A 80 1.58 -11.96 1.77
C GLU A 80 1.93 -12.16 3.25
N LYS A 81 3.00 -11.54 3.76
CA LYS A 81 3.32 -11.57 5.20
C LYS A 81 2.28 -10.88 6.07
N LEU A 82 1.69 -9.77 5.62
CA LEU A 82 0.58 -9.15 6.34
C LEU A 82 -0.64 -10.06 6.36
N ARG A 83 -0.98 -10.71 5.24
CA ARG A 83 -2.09 -11.68 5.19
C ARG A 83 -1.85 -12.84 6.14
N GLU A 84 -0.67 -13.45 6.13
CA GLU A 84 -0.30 -14.51 7.08
C GLU A 84 -0.49 -14.06 8.53
N ILE A 85 -0.09 -12.83 8.89
CA ILE A 85 -0.26 -12.29 10.24
C ILE A 85 -1.74 -12.13 10.60
N TYR A 86 -2.56 -11.53 9.73
CA TYR A 86 -3.98 -11.32 10.01
C TYR A 86 -4.77 -12.63 10.01
N ASP A 87 -4.42 -13.58 9.14
CA ASP A 87 -4.96 -14.93 9.17
C ASP A 87 -4.72 -15.62 10.52
N LEU A 88 -3.53 -15.45 11.11
CA LEU A 88 -3.22 -16.02 12.43
C LEU A 88 -4.03 -15.37 13.55
N ILE A 89 -4.33 -14.07 13.42
CA ILE A 89 -5.17 -13.34 14.38
C ILE A 89 -6.63 -13.79 14.26
N ASP A 90 -7.14 -13.89 13.02
CA ASP A 90 -8.54 -14.23 12.75
C ASP A 90 -8.86 -15.70 13.04
N LYS A 91 -7.90 -16.60 12.78
CA LYS A 91 -8.08 -18.05 13.00
C LYS A 91 -7.98 -18.48 14.45
N GLY A 92 -7.79 -17.56 15.40
CA GLY A 92 -7.85 -17.81 16.84
C GLY A 92 -7.21 -19.13 17.27
N VAL A 93 -5.88 -19.19 17.29
CA VAL A 93 -5.17 -20.26 18.01
C VAL A 93 -5.43 -20.12 19.50
#